data_AF-A0A9D1C3Y9-F1
#
_entry.id   AF-A0A9D1C3Y9-F1
#
_cell.length_a   1.000
_cell.length_b   1.000
_cell.length_c   1.000
_cell.angle_alpha   90.00
_cell.angle_beta   90.00
_cell.angle_gamma   90.00
#
_symmetry.space_group_name_H-M   'P 1'
#
loop_
_entity.id
_entity.type
_entity.pdbx_description
1 polymer ?
#
loop_
_entity_poly.entity_id
_entity_poly.type
_entity_poly.pdbx_seq_one_letter_code
_entity_poly.pdbx_strand_id
1 'polypeptide(L)' 'NSLSLGFDLNEISELKRMSRGVRAIKLDKDDCVDFSTVVENSADTFTYNEKELSAKKVRKRKRAQKGHKANLSL' A
#
# COMPACT_ATOMS: atom_id res chain seq x y z
N ASN A 1 -6.80 -4.84 -10.35
CA ASN A 1 -8.00 -5.15 -9.51
C ASN A 1 -8.44 -4.09 -8.49
N SER A 2 -8.01 -2.81 -8.58
CA SER A 2 -8.38 -1.73 -7.62
C SER A 2 -8.32 -2.14 -6.15
N LEU A 3 -7.30 -2.92 -5.79
CA LEU A 3 -7.06 -3.39 -4.43
C LEU A 3 -6.01 -2.51 -3.77
N SER A 4 -6.15 -2.32 -2.47
CA SER A 4 -5.22 -1.57 -1.63
C SER A 4 -4.82 -2.39 -0.41
N LEU A 5 -3.63 -2.12 0.12
CA LEU A 5 -3.11 -2.72 1.33
C LEU A 5 -2.28 -1.67 2.07
N GLY A 6 -2.66 -1.35 3.32
CA GLY A 6 -1.78 -0.65 4.25
C GLY A 6 -1.11 -1.65 5.19
N PHE A 7 0.12 -1.37 5.59
CA PHE A 7 0.83 -2.11 6.64
C PHE A 7 1.85 -1.19 7.32
N ASP A 8 2.38 -1.59 8.46
CA ASP A 8 3.33 -0.77 9.22
C ASP A 8 4.73 -0.83 8.58
N LEU A 9 5.44 0.30 8.52
CA LEU A 9 6.77 0.36 7.92
C LEU A 9 7.77 -0.56 8.62
N ASN A 10 7.59 -0.82 9.93
CA ASN A 10 8.43 -1.72 10.70
C ASN A 10 8.34 -3.20 10.25
N GLU A 11 7.35 -3.56 9.42
CA GLU A 11 7.29 -4.90 8.80
C GLU A 11 8.28 -5.08 7.63
N ILE A 12 8.94 -4.00 7.19
CA ILE A 12 9.96 -4.00 6.15
C ILE A 12 11.34 -4.10 6.80
N SER A 13 12.07 -5.15 6.48
CA SER A 13 13.47 -5.28 6.87
C SER A 13 14.34 -4.34 6.06
N GLU A 14 15.30 -3.70 6.71
CA GLU A 14 16.38 -3.00 6.02
C GLU A 14 17.25 -4.01 5.25
N LEU A 15 17.50 -3.70 3.99
CA LEU A 15 18.26 -4.56 3.09
C LEU A 15 19.34 -3.77 2.38
N LYS A 16 20.38 -4.48 1.95
CA LYS A 16 21.42 -3.92 1.07
C LYS A 16 20.78 -3.44 -0.24
N ARG A 17 21.36 -2.39 -0.83
CA ARG A 17 20.93 -1.78 -2.10
C ARG A 17 20.73 -2.80 -3.24
N MET A 18 21.58 -3.83 -3.31
CA MET A 18 21.55 -4.87 -4.37
C MET A 18 20.66 -6.07 -4.04
N SER A 19 19.88 -6.00 -2.96
CA SER A 19 18.96 -7.09 -2.60
C SER A 19 17.76 -7.15 -3.54
N ARG A 20 17.07 -8.29 -3.55
CA ARG A 20 15.82 -8.48 -4.31
C ARG A 20 14.60 -7.78 -3.68
N GLY A 21 14.77 -7.15 -2.52
CA GLY A 21 13.66 -6.59 -1.74
C GLY A 21 12.76 -7.65 -1.10
N VAL A 22 11.67 -7.17 -0.49
CA VAL A 22 10.61 -7.99 0.10
C VAL A 22 9.28 -7.73 -0.58
N ARG A 23 8.36 -8.70 -0.55
CA ARG A 23 7.02 -8.53 -1.08
C ARG A 23 6.20 -7.61 -0.17
N ALA A 24 5.66 -6.52 -0.72
CA ALA A 24 4.76 -5.60 -0.02
C ALA A 24 3.30 -6.09 -0.05
N ILE A 25 2.78 -6.44 -1.24
CA ILE A 25 1.40 -6.89 -1.48
C ILE A 25 1.40 -8.16 -2.34
N LYS A 26 0.44 -9.06 -2.11
CA LYS A 26 0.19 -10.22 -3.00
C LYS A 26 -0.77 -9.80 -4.10
N LEU A 27 -0.32 -9.95 -5.33
CA LEU A 27 -1.07 -9.69 -6.55
C LEU A 27 -1.54 -11.00 -7.18
N ASP A 28 -2.63 -10.91 -7.95
CA ASP A 28 -3.07 -12.00 -8.82
C ASP A 28 -2.21 -12.03 -10.10
N LYS A 29 -2.39 -13.06 -10.92
CA LYS A 29 -1.72 -13.16 -12.21
C LYS A 29 -2.14 -11.97 -13.09
N ASP A 30 -1.18 -11.34 -13.75
CA ASP A 30 -1.36 -10.18 -14.64
C ASP A 30 -1.84 -8.87 -13.97
N ASP A 31 -1.82 -8.80 -12.62
CA ASP A 31 -2.06 -7.56 -11.87
C ASP A 31 -0.72 -6.91 -11.48
N CYS A 32 -0.67 -5.58 -11.40
CA CYS A 32 0.53 -4.82 -11.04
C CYS A 32 0.23 -3.79 -9.95
N VAL A 33 1.29 -3.29 -9.30
CA VAL A 33 1.16 -2.15 -8.40
C VAL A 33 1.13 -0.88 -9.24
N ASP A 34 0.07 -0.10 -9.09
CA ASP A 34 -0.13 1.18 -9.77
C ASP A 34 0.38 2.37 -8.94
N PHE A 35 0.29 2.27 -7.61
CA PHE A 35 0.67 3.34 -6.70
C PHE A 35 1.14 2.80 -5.35
N SER A 36 2.12 3.49 -4.76
CA SER A 36 2.56 3.28 -3.38
C SER A 36 2.98 4.62 -2.77
N THR A 37 2.64 4.82 -1.50
CA THR A 37 3.09 5.98 -0.72
C THR A 37 3.32 5.58 0.73
N VAL A 38 4.06 6.41 1.45
CA VAL A 38 4.21 6.33 2.91
C VAL A 38 3.55 7.56 3.50
N VAL A 39 2.73 7.35 4.51
CA VAL A 39 2.10 8.41 5.27
C VAL A 39 2.40 8.24 6.74
N GLU A 40 2.45 9.35 7.48
CA GLU A 40 2.48 9.30 8.93
C GLU A 40 1.25 8.59 9.47
N ASN A 41 1.36 7.98 10.66
CA ASN A 41 0.23 7.31 11.29
C ASN A 41 -0.92 8.27 11.66
N SER A 42 -0.61 9.56 11.82
CA SER A 42 -1.53 10.67 12.07
C SER A 42 -2.15 11.25 10.80
N ALA A 43 -1.66 10.90 9.60
CA ALA A 43 -2.14 11.48 8.36
C ALA A 43 -3.57 11.03 8.06
N ASP A 44 -4.44 12.01 7.79
CA ASP A 44 -5.84 11.76 7.42
C ASP A 44 -6.00 11.41 5.94
N THR A 45 -5.09 11.91 5.11
CA THR A 45 -5.19 11.88 3.65
C THR A 45 -3.86 11.55 2.95
N PHE A 46 -3.96 11.20 1.67
CA PHE A 46 -2.84 11.07 0.75
C PHE A 46 -3.28 11.48 -0.66
N THR A 47 -2.35 11.95 -1.48
CA THR A 47 -2.64 12.35 -2.86
C THR A 47 -2.43 11.19 -3.81
N TYR A 48 -3.41 10.95 -4.68
CA TYR A 48 -3.33 10.00 -5.79
C TYR A 48 -4.12 10.54 -6.99
N ASN A 49 -3.52 10.55 -8.18
CA ASN A 49 -4.12 11.11 -9.41
C ASN A 49 -4.73 12.50 -9.20
N GLU A 50 -3.97 13.42 -8.59
CA GLU A 50 -4.39 14.80 -8.29
C GLU A 50 -5.59 14.93 -7.34
N LYS A 51 -6.08 13.82 -6.79
CA LYS A 51 -7.17 13.78 -5.80
C LYS A 51 -6.61 13.53 -4.40
N GLU A 52 -7.20 14.19 -3.42
CA GLU A 52 -6.94 13.93 -2.01
C GLU A 52 -7.86 12.79 -1.52
N LEU A 53 -7.26 11.69 -1.09
CA LEU A 53 -7.95 10.47 -0.68
C LEU A 53 -7.74 10.19 0.80
N SER A 54 -8.74 9.61 1.47
CA SER A 54 -8.64 9.32 2.91
C SER A 54 -7.76 8.10 3.19
N ALA A 55 -6.69 8.30 3.95
CA ALA A 55 -5.79 7.25 4.43
C ALA A 55 -6.52 6.26 5.36
N LYS A 56 -7.47 6.76 6.17
CA LYS A 56 -8.27 5.94 7.10
C LYS A 56 -9.11 4.86 6.41
N LYS A 57 -9.45 5.06 5.13
CA LYS A 57 -10.25 4.10 4.34
C LYS A 57 -9.39 2.97 3.75
N VAL A 58 -8.07 3.09 3.78
CA VAL A 58 -7.14 2.02 3.40
C VAL A 58 -6.94 1.10 4.60
N ARG A 59 -7.37 -0.16 4.47
CA ARG A 59 -7.31 -1.11 5.57
C ARG A 59 -5.87 -1.55 5.83
N LYS A 60 -5.43 -1.41 7.08
CA LYS A 60 -4.16 -1.98 7.55
C LYS A 60 -4.28 -3.49 7.80
N ARG A 61 -3.32 -4.25 7.32
CA ARG A 61 -3.18 -5.72 7.45
C ARG A 61 -1.69 -6.07 7.46
N LYS A 62 -1.34 -7.36 7.59
CA LYS A 62 0.07 -7.79 7.52
C LYS A 62 0.62 -7.61 6.11
N ARG A 63 1.92 -7.34 6.02
CA ARG A 63 2.66 -7.30 4.76
C ARG A 63 2.50 -8.61 3.98
N ALA A 64 2.60 -8.51 2.66
CA ALA A 64 2.52 -9.61 1.69
C ALA A 64 1.16 -10.33 1.62
N GLN A 65 0.12 -9.79 2.27
CA GLN A 65 -1.25 -10.27 2.11
C GLN A 65 -1.89 -9.76 0.80
N LYS A 66 -3.01 -10.37 0.43
CA LYS A 66 -3.83 -9.89 -0.70
C LYS A 66 -4.51 -8.59 -0.30
N GLY A 67 -4.54 -7.62 -1.22
CA GLY A 67 -5.21 -6.36 -0.98
C GLY A 67 -6.72 -6.49 -0.90
N HIS A 68 -7.37 -5.45 -0.40
CA HIS A 68 -8.82 -5.31 -0.36
C HIS A 68 -9.27 -4.06 -1.10
N LYS A 69 -10.49 -4.09 -1.64
CA LYS A 69 -11.11 -2.92 -2.26
C LYS A 69 -11.40 -1.88 -1.18
N ALA A 70 -10.66 -0.78 -1.18
CA ALA A 70 -10.94 0.35 -0.31
C ALA A 70 -12.07 1.20 -0.90
N ASN A 71 -12.86 1.83 -0.03
CA ASN A 71 -13.91 2.76 -0.45
C ASN A 71 -13.32 4.15 -0.71
N LEU A 72 -12.44 4.23 -1.68
CA LEU A 72 -11.82 5.48 -2.14
C LEU A 72 -12.63 6.03 -3.31
N SER A 73 -12.92 7.32 -3.28
CA SER A 73 -13.56 8.05 -4.38
C SER A 73 -12.51 8.34 -5.46
N LEU A 74 -12.10 7.28 -6.16
CA LEU A 74 -11.06 7.30 -7.21
C LEU A 74 -11.48 8.05 -8.46
#